data_AF-A0A645BGH9-F1
#
_entry.id   AF-A0A645BGH9-F1
#
_cell.length_a   1.000
_cell.length_b   1.000
_cell.length_c   1.000
_cell.angle_alpha   90.00
_cell.angle_beta   90.00
_cell.angle_gamma   90.00
#
_symmetry.space_group_name_H-M   'P 1'
#
loop_
_entity.id
_entity.type
_entity.pdbx_description
1 polymer ?
#
loop_
_entity_poly.entity_id
_entity_poly.type
_entity_poly.pdbx_seq_one_letter_code
_entity_poly.pdbx_strand_id
1 'polypeptide(L)'
;MDNGYYLFAEPALEAFRREAARGYPLILLMHNPIHTDELYREMMVIRKRECAYLVGTPEEQLACYPPERLRQQRPDAATLAFIDEVKTCPQLKAVLAGHLHFHYETALTPTLTQYITGAGFHGESREIELI
;
A
#
# COMPACT_ATOMS: atom_id res chain seq x y z
N MET A 1 9.79 -3.17 3.14
CA MET A 1 9.34 -2.10 4.04
C MET A 1 8.30 -2.70 4.96
N ASP A 2 8.47 -2.58 6.28
CA ASP A 2 7.48 -3.07 7.23
C ASP A 2 6.36 -2.03 7.40
N ASN A 3 5.12 -2.49 7.24
CA ASN A 3 3.91 -1.73 7.50
C ASN A 3 2.79 -2.64 8.02
N GLY A 4 3.13 -3.73 8.71
CA GLY A 4 2.14 -4.70 9.22
C GLY A 4 1.10 -4.07 10.16
N TYR A 5 1.42 -2.92 10.76
CA TYR A 5 0.51 -2.13 11.59
C TYR A 5 -0.18 -0.98 10.85
N TYR A 6 -0.21 -0.99 9.51
CA TYR A 6 -0.82 0.03 8.65
C TYR A 6 -0.20 1.43 8.73
N LEU A 7 0.97 1.57 9.33
CA LEU A 7 1.70 2.83 9.46
C LEU A 7 3.15 2.66 9.02
N PHE A 8 3.78 3.77 8.62
CA PHE A 8 5.21 3.84 8.39
C PHE A 8 5.87 4.72 9.45
N ALA A 9 6.87 4.18 10.15
CA ALA A 9 7.67 4.95 11.08
C ALA A 9 8.67 5.86 10.33
N GLU A 10 9.08 6.98 10.93
CA GLU A 10 10.04 7.91 10.31
C GLU A 10 11.34 7.24 9.81
N PRO A 11 11.96 6.28 10.51
CA PRO A 11 13.16 5.60 10.01
C PRO A 11 12.92 4.82 8.70
N ALA A 12 11.67 4.41 8.43
CA ALA A 12 11.29 3.76 7.17
C ALA A 12 11.43 4.74 5.99
N LEU A 13 11.02 6.00 6.18
CA LEU A 13 11.14 7.05 5.19
C LEU A 13 12.61 7.37 4.89
N GLU A 14 13.44 7.48 5.92
CA GLU A 14 14.88 7.71 5.75
C GLU A 14 15.56 6.56 5.01
N ALA A 15 15.19 5.32 5.34
CA ALA A 15 15.70 4.14 4.64
C ALA A 15 15.28 4.13 3.17
N PHE A 16 14.03 4.46 2.86
CA PHE A 16 13.55 4.57 1.48
C PHE A 16 14.33 5.63 0.70
N ARG A 17 14.49 6.84 1.26
CA ARG A 17 15.24 7.93 0.64
C ARG A 17 16.69 7.56 0.36
N ARG A 18 17.34 6.87 1.30
CA ARG A 18 18.72 6.40 1.13
C ARG A 18 18.85 5.41 -0.04
N GLU A 19 17.91 4.49 -0.20
CA GLU A 19 17.91 3.57 -1.34
C GLU A 19 17.61 4.29 -2.65
N ALA A 20 16.64 5.21 -2.67
CA ALA A 20 16.33 6.02 -3.86
C ALA A 20 17.50 6.88 -4.32
N ALA A 21 18.27 7.44 -3.39
CA ALA A 21 19.47 8.24 -3.67
C ALA A 21 20.57 7.47 -4.41
N ARG A 22 20.54 6.13 -4.41
CA ARG A 22 21.49 5.30 -5.17
C ARG A 22 21.25 5.35 -6.68
N GLY A 23 20.10 5.86 -7.13
CA GLY A 23 19.79 6.11 -8.54
C GLY A 23 19.39 4.88 -9.38
N TYR A 24 19.31 3.69 -8.78
CA TYR A 24 18.86 2.47 -9.47
C TYR A 24 17.33 2.40 -9.50
N PRO A 25 16.74 1.68 -10.49
CA PRO A 25 15.33 1.32 -10.44
C PRO A 25 14.99 0.57 -9.15
N LEU A 26 13.84 0.91 -8.55
CA LEU A 26 13.37 0.33 -7.30
C LEU A 26 12.09 -0.46 -7.49
N ILE A 27 11.96 -1.53 -6.71
CA ILE A 27 10.70 -2.22 -6.45
C ILE A 27 10.47 -2.13 -4.94
N LEU A 28 9.31 -1.63 -4.53
CA LEU A 28 8.95 -1.53 -3.12
C LEU A 28 8.12 -2.75 -2.72
N LEU A 29 8.66 -3.56 -1.81
CA LEU A 29 7.95 -4.68 -1.20
C LEU A 29 7.41 -4.27 0.18
N MET A 30 6.14 -4.51 0.44
CA MET A 30 5.50 -4.29 1.74
C MET A 30 4.34 -5.26 1.98
N HIS A 31 3.80 -5.29 3.19
CA HIS A 31 2.71 -6.22 3.52
C HIS A 31 1.35 -5.62 3.13
N ASN A 32 1.01 -4.45 3.68
CA ASN A 32 -0.30 -3.83 3.52
C ASN A 32 -0.28 -2.89 2.30
N PRO A 33 -1.24 -2.98 1.37
CA PRO A 33 -1.27 -2.11 0.20
C PRO A 33 -1.61 -0.66 0.53
N ILE A 34 -1.09 0.28 -0.26
CA ILE A 34 -1.45 1.70 -0.20
C ILE A 34 -2.83 1.91 -0.79
N HIS A 35 -3.58 2.83 -0.18
CA HIS A 35 -4.88 3.26 -0.63
C HIS A 35 -4.88 3.76 -2.09
N THR A 36 -5.84 3.27 -2.87
CA THR A 36 -6.39 3.91 -4.07
C THR A 36 -7.90 3.90 -3.98
N ASP A 37 -8.58 4.88 -4.59
CA ASP A 37 -10.05 4.92 -4.58
C ASP A 37 -10.68 3.65 -5.14
N GLU A 38 -10.04 3.09 -6.17
CA GLU A 38 -10.45 1.86 -6.82
C GLU A 38 -10.35 0.65 -5.86
N LEU A 39 -9.20 0.46 -5.22
CA LEU A 39 -8.99 -0.64 -4.29
C LEU A 39 -9.83 -0.47 -3.00
N TYR A 40 -10.03 0.77 -2.55
CA TYR A 40 -10.94 1.08 -1.46
C TYR A 40 -12.37 0.67 -1.79
N ARG A 41 -12.85 1.02 -3.00
CA ARG A 41 -14.18 0.61 -3.48
C ARG A 41 -14.29 -0.91 -3.57
N GLU A 42 -13.27 -1.60 -4.08
CA GLU A 42 -13.23 -3.06 -4.13
C GLU A 42 -13.43 -3.65 -2.72
N MET A 43 -12.74 -3.11 -1.72
CA MET A 43 -12.82 -3.62 -0.36
C MET A 43 -14.14 -3.28 0.34
N MET A 44 -14.57 -2.02 0.27
CA MET A 44 -15.71 -1.53 1.05
C MET A 44 -17.05 -1.81 0.37
N VAL A 45 -17.13 -1.73 -0.95
CA VAL A 45 -18.40 -1.82 -1.69
C VAL A 45 -18.60 -3.21 -2.28
N ILE A 46 -17.61 -3.74 -2.99
CA ILE A 46 -17.72 -5.02 -3.69
C ILE A 46 -17.60 -6.18 -2.70
N ARG A 47 -16.54 -6.19 -1.89
CA ARG A 47 -16.26 -7.24 -0.90
C ARG A 47 -16.91 -7.02 0.46
N LYS A 48 -17.50 -5.84 0.67
CA LYS A 48 -18.27 -5.48 1.89
C LYS A 48 -17.52 -5.78 3.18
N ARG A 49 -16.24 -5.42 3.21
CA ARG A 49 -15.38 -5.59 4.39
C ARG A 49 -15.71 -4.53 5.44
N GLU A 50 -15.39 -4.82 6.69
CA GLU A 50 -15.60 -3.89 7.82
C GLU A 50 -14.70 -2.63 7.73
N CYS A 51 -13.57 -2.75 7.04
CA CYS A 51 -12.63 -1.68 6.74
C CYS A 51 -11.85 -2.06 5.47
N ALA A 52 -11.15 -1.11 4.85
CA ALA A 52 -10.49 -1.38 3.58
C ALA A 52 -9.20 -2.19 3.75
N TYR A 53 -8.61 -2.22 4.95
CA TYR A 53 -7.31 -2.85 5.22
C TYR A 53 -6.19 -2.28 4.32
N LEU A 54 -6.24 -0.96 4.08
CA LEU A 54 -5.29 -0.22 3.24
C LEU A 54 -4.54 0.83 4.07
N VAL A 55 -3.32 1.12 3.68
CA VAL A 55 -2.48 2.16 4.30
C VAL A 55 -2.76 3.52 3.67
N GLY A 56 -2.89 4.57 4.49
CA GLY A 56 -3.08 5.93 3.99
C GLY A 56 -4.47 6.21 3.42
N THR A 57 -5.51 5.56 3.94
CA THR A 57 -6.89 5.89 3.55
C THR A 57 -7.25 7.31 4.04
N PRO A 58 -7.80 8.19 3.17
CA PRO A 58 -8.25 9.52 3.54
C PRO A 58 -9.18 9.55 4.76
N GLU A 59 -9.04 10.55 5.61
CA GLU A 59 -9.74 10.66 6.90
C GLU A 59 -11.26 10.60 6.74
N GLU A 60 -11.79 11.22 5.69
CA GLU A 60 -13.22 11.26 5.35
C GLU A 60 -13.80 9.87 5.03
N GLN A 61 -12.98 8.95 4.52
CA GLN A 61 -13.39 7.59 4.18
C GLN A 61 -13.31 6.65 5.39
N LEU A 62 -12.54 7.00 6.42
CA LEU A 62 -12.42 6.22 7.65
C LEU A 62 -13.68 6.26 8.54
N ALA A 63 -14.60 7.20 8.31
CA ALA A 63 -15.76 7.43 9.17
C ALA A 63 -16.69 6.19 9.33
N CYS A 64 -16.65 5.27 8.37
CA CYS A 64 -17.44 4.04 8.39
C CYS A 64 -16.75 2.85 9.10
N TYR A 65 -15.49 3.01 9.53
CA TYR A 65 -14.74 1.93 10.15
C TYR A 65 -15.17 1.71 11.60
N PRO A 66 -15.13 0.45 12.09
CA PRO A 66 -15.20 0.17 13.52
C PRO A 66 -14.12 0.93 14.31
N PRO A 67 -14.37 1.34 15.58
CA PRO A 67 -13.43 2.16 16.36
C PRO A 67 -12.02 1.59 16.48
N GLU A 68 -11.90 0.27 16.61
CA GLU A 68 -10.62 -0.43 16.70
C GLU A 68 -9.84 -0.39 15.38
N ARG A 69 -10.55 -0.50 14.24
CA ARG A 69 -9.97 -0.39 12.90
C ARG A 69 -9.58 1.04 12.58
N LEU A 70 -10.41 2.01 12.97
CA LEU A 70 -10.09 3.43 12.86
C LEU A 70 -8.81 3.75 13.62
N ARG A 71 -8.68 3.34 14.88
CA ARG A 71 -7.47 3.57 15.68
C ARG A 71 -6.23 2.91 15.07
N GLN A 72 -6.40 1.75 14.44
CA GLN A 72 -5.31 0.99 13.84
C GLN A 72 -4.85 1.57 12.49
N GLN A 73 -5.78 2.07 11.66
CA GLN A 73 -5.53 2.39 10.25
C GLN A 73 -5.54 3.88 9.95
N ARG A 74 -5.89 4.74 10.92
CA ARG A 74 -5.81 6.19 10.76
C ARG A 74 -4.36 6.59 10.49
N PRO A 75 -4.06 7.16 9.31
CA PRO A 75 -2.69 7.51 8.97
C PRO A 75 -2.21 8.68 9.81
N ASP A 76 -0.92 8.64 10.18
CA ASP A 76 -0.22 9.76 10.79
C ASP A 76 0.60 10.54 9.75
N ALA A 77 1.20 11.65 10.19
CA ALA A 77 1.99 12.51 9.30
C ALA A 77 3.17 11.79 8.65
N ALA A 78 3.83 10.87 9.37
CA ALA A 78 4.95 10.09 8.84
C ALA A 78 4.49 9.12 7.73
N THR A 79 3.35 8.46 7.94
CA THR A 79 2.72 7.58 6.95
C THR A 79 2.33 8.33 5.69
N LEU A 80 1.70 9.51 5.83
CA LEU A 80 1.33 10.34 4.69
C LEU A 80 2.57 10.83 3.92
N ALA A 81 3.58 11.33 4.62
CA ALA A 81 4.84 11.76 4.01
C ALA A 81 5.54 10.61 3.26
N PHE A 82 5.50 9.40 3.81
CA PHE A 82 6.04 8.22 3.13
C PHE A 82 5.29 7.89 1.84
N ILE A 83 3.96 7.92 1.86
CA ILE A 83 3.13 7.67 0.66
C ILE A 83 3.39 8.73 -0.41
N ASP A 84 3.52 10.00 -0.03
CA ASP A 84 3.83 11.08 -0.97
C ASP A 84 5.21 10.86 -1.62
N GLU A 85 6.21 10.46 -0.86
CA GLU A 85 7.54 10.15 -1.40
C GLU A 85 7.49 8.94 -2.34
N VAL A 86 6.74 7.89 -2.00
CA VAL A 86 6.52 6.73 -2.87
C VAL A 86 5.89 7.13 -4.19
N LYS A 87 4.84 7.97 -4.15
CA LYS A 87 4.13 8.42 -5.36
C LYS A 87 4.97 9.37 -6.22
N THR A 88 5.94 10.06 -5.64
CA THR A 88 6.77 11.05 -6.36
C THR A 88 8.16 10.54 -6.73
N CYS A 89 8.59 9.36 -6.25
CA CYS A 89 9.90 8.78 -6.54
C CYS A 89 10.01 8.24 -7.98
N PRO A 90 10.80 8.86 -8.87
CA PRO A 90 10.88 8.45 -10.29
C PRO A 90 11.61 7.11 -10.50
N GLN A 91 12.45 6.70 -9.55
CA GLN A 91 13.16 5.43 -9.57
C GLN A 91 12.22 4.24 -9.31
N LEU A 92 11.12 4.45 -8.58
CA LEU A 92 10.20 3.38 -8.22
C LEU A 92 9.37 2.93 -9.42
N LYS A 93 9.45 1.62 -9.74
CA LYS A 93 8.81 1.02 -10.93
C LYS A 93 7.57 0.20 -10.59
N ALA A 94 7.53 -0.37 -9.39
CA ALA A 94 6.38 -1.12 -8.93
C ALA A 94 6.32 -1.16 -7.41
N VAL A 95 5.09 -1.32 -6.91
CA VAL A 95 4.80 -1.66 -5.53
C VAL A 95 4.23 -3.07 -5.47
N LEU A 96 4.83 -3.94 -4.66
CA LEU A 96 4.36 -5.30 -4.41
C LEU A 96 3.84 -5.39 -2.97
N ALA A 97 2.57 -5.74 -2.84
CA ALA A 97 1.87 -5.91 -1.57
C ALA A 97 1.12 -7.24 -1.51
N GLY A 98 0.67 -7.60 -0.30
CA GLY A 98 -0.16 -8.77 -0.06
C GLY A 98 -1.35 -8.39 0.80
N HIS A 99 -1.52 -9.09 1.92
CA HIS A 99 -2.47 -8.79 2.99
C HIS A 99 -3.95 -9.03 2.67
N LEU A 100 -4.41 -8.70 1.46
CA LEU A 100 -5.84 -8.77 1.12
C LEU A 100 -6.31 -10.18 0.74
N HIS A 101 -5.37 -11.11 0.51
CA HIS A 101 -5.62 -12.52 0.17
C HIS A 101 -6.39 -12.71 -1.16
N PHE A 102 -6.22 -11.81 -2.12
CA PHE A 102 -6.63 -11.98 -3.51
C PHE A 102 -5.70 -11.18 -4.43
N HIS A 103 -5.65 -11.54 -5.71
CA HIS A 103 -4.92 -10.77 -6.70
C HIS A 103 -5.66 -9.49 -7.07
N TYR A 104 -4.95 -8.36 -7.06
CA TYR A 104 -5.49 -7.09 -7.55
C TYR A 104 -4.35 -6.24 -8.14
N GLU A 105 -4.71 -5.34 -9.04
CA GLU A 105 -3.79 -4.35 -9.63
C GLU A 105 -4.47 -2.99 -9.60
N THR A 106 -3.72 -1.97 -9.20
CA THR A 106 -4.23 -0.61 -9.21
C THR A 106 -3.10 0.38 -9.43
N ALA A 107 -3.40 1.48 -10.11
CA ALA A 107 -2.43 2.54 -10.35
C ALA A 107 -2.33 3.44 -9.11
N LEU A 108 -1.13 3.56 -8.52
CA LEU A 108 -0.84 4.57 -7.49
C LEU A 108 -0.63 5.96 -8.10
N THR A 109 -0.07 5.98 -9.29
CA THR A 109 0.07 7.15 -10.17
C THR A 109 -0.10 6.68 -11.62
N PRO A 110 -0.17 7.58 -12.63
CA PRO A 110 -0.26 7.18 -14.04
C PRO A 110 0.89 6.28 -14.52
N THR A 111 2.02 6.24 -13.81
CA THR A 111 3.22 5.48 -14.19
C THR A 111 3.69 4.48 -13.14
N LEU A 112 2.99 4.37 -12.01
CA LEU A 112 3.36 3.48 -10.90
C LEU A 112 2.19 2.55 -10.56
N THR A 113 2.41 1.26 -10.78
CA THR A 113 1.43 0.20 -10.47
C THR A 113 1.71 -0.44 -9.12
N GLN A 114 0.64 -0.69 -8.37
CA GLN A 114 0.63 -1.53 -7.18
C GLN A 114 -0.01 -2.88 -7.51
N TYR A 115 0.72 -3.95 -7.20
CA TYR A 115 0.30 -5.33 -7.35
C TYR A 115 0.03 -5.92 -5.98
N ILE A 116 -1.20 -6.38 -5.78
CA ILE A 116 -1.58 -7.18 -4.63
C ILE A 116 -1.54 -8.64 -5.05
N THR A 117 -0.76 -9.44 -4.32
CA THR A 117 -0.68 -10.89 -4.50
C THR A 117 -1.53 -11.57 -3.44
N GLY A 118 -2.31 -12.56 -3.85
CA GLY A 118 -3.15 -13.30 -2.93
C GLY A 118 -2.39 -14.30 -2.06
N ALA A 119 -3.11 -15.18 -1.38
CA ALA A 119 -2.59 -15.89 -0.23
C ALA A 119 -1.79 -17.15 -0.61
N GLY A 120 -0.50 -17.18 -0.26
CA GLY A 120 0.33 -18.37 -0.46
C GLY A 120 -0.21 -19.64 0.24
N PHE A 121 -0.91 -19.49 1.37
CA PHE A 121 -1.56 -20.63 2.05
C PHE A 121 -2.79 -21.19 1.30
N HIS A 122 -3.28 -20.50 0.27
CA HIS A 122 -4.24 -21.01 -0.71
C HIS A 122 -3.57 -21.62 -1.95
N GLY A 123 -2.24 -21.72 -1.97
CA GLY A 123 -1.48 -22.15 -3.14
C GLY A 123 -1.43 -21.09 -4.25
N GLU A 124 -1.72 -19.82 -3.93
CA GLU A 124 -1.68 -18.73 -4.89
C GLU A 124 -0.23 -18.22 -5.06
N SER A 125 0.14 -17.93 -6.31
CA SER A 125 1.43 -17.35 -6.69
C SER A 125 1.23 -16.40 -7.86
N ARG A 126 2.15 -15.44 -8.03
CA ARG A 126 2.06 -14.46 -9.11
C ARG A 126 3.42 -14.22 -9.74
N GLU A 127 3.45 -14.23 -11.05
CA GLU A 127 4.59 -13.79 -11.86
C GLU A 127 4.30 -12.38 -12.38
N ILE A 128 5.30 -11.50 -12.33
CA ILE A 128 5.20 -10.10 -12.76
C ILE A 128 6.45 -9.79 -13.59
N GLU A 129 6.23 -9.39 -14.85
CA GLU A 129 7.27 -8.87 -15.72
C GLU A 129 7.24 -7.35 -15.68
N LEU A 130 8.37 -6.73 -15.34
CA LEU A 130 8.54 -5.28 -15.32
C LEU A 130 9.46 -4.90 -16.49
N ILE A 131 8.97 -4.02 -17.36
CA ILE A 131 9.66 -3.56 -18.57
C ILE A 131 10.24 -2.17 -18.34
#